data_AF-A0A1T5LCG3-F1
#
_entry.id   AF-A0A1T5LCG3-F1
#
_cell.length_a   1.000
_cell.length_b   1.000
_cell.length_c   1.000
_cell.angle_alpha   90.00
_cell.angle_beta   90.00
_cell.angle_gamma   90.00
#
_symmetry.space_group_name_H-M   'P 1'
#
loop_
_entity.id
_entity.type
_entity.pdbx_description
1 polymer ?
#
loop_
_entity_poly.entity_id
_entity_poly.type
_entity_poly.pdbx_seq_one_letter_code
_entity_poly.pdbx_strand_id
1 'polypeptide(L)'
;MRFFLCTIFWLLTGIYGLWAQVANNDIQHGFVLTLNNDYIESSTSHTTVEWNCINKSLRAATHKCLIYHNDQWFTFRVVKSGKYYLNIASQKCRDEKGIQAIVVAGNPCQTKNYTIRHCIAQIRGEDAFITLDSIQADEDYFVNIDGFLGDFCSFKIQFSTEPQGFPHRYQNLDTLGLSADVIGKAVHLEWTTSEALQQTLREFEIYRSQQSIRKSTLVGRIPIALNTIGTYTTSYSITDTLATRGRYTYEVVGVSSENKTKQVLDRQFIEYRPSSGINPFIDVALVYKSGTKVQLLLIDEIRDVILKQTSFVYEAKRDANQKIFVGEYLDRGITKFLVVSTNLKTFEKRVYKFMLSADNKMKLVVE
;
A
#
# COMPACT_ATOMS: atom_id res chain seq x y z
N MET A 1 51.31 44.18 -5.93
CA MET A 1 50.00 43.83 -6.51
C MET A 1 49.63 42.43 -6.03
N ARG A 2 48.50 42.33 -5.31
CA ARG A 2 47.61 41.17 -5.00
C ARG A 2 48.09 39.75 -5.40
N PHE A 3 47.93 38.69 -4.60
CA PHE A 3 46.67 38.24 -3.98
C PHE A 3 46.94 37.32 -2.77
N PHE A 4 46.19 37.55 -1.69
CA PHE A 4 46.01 36.66 -0.54
C PHE A 4 45.04 35.52 -0.93
N LEU A 5 45.43 34.26 -0.75
CA LEU A 5 44.49 33.12 -0.74
C LEU A 5 44.16 32.79 0.73
N CYS A 6 42.96 33.15 1.14
CA CYS A 6 42.39 32.79 2.44
C CYS A 6 41.50 31.56 2.22
N THR A 7 41.99 30.37 2.56
CA THR A 7 41.20 29.13 2.56
C THR A 7 40.25 29.12 3.76
N ILE A 8 38.98 29.42 3.50
CA ILE A 8 37.88 29.25 4.45
C ILE A 8 37.53 27.77 4.50
N PHE A 9 37.94 27.11 5.59
CA PHE A 9 37.58 25.72 5.91
C PHE A 9 36.14 25.74 6.48
N TRP A 10 35.15 25.43 5.65
CA TRP A 10 33.77 25.22 6.10
C TRP A 10 33.71 23.94 6.94
N LEU A 11 33.61 24.09 8.27
CA LEU A 11 33.14 23.04 9.17
C LEU A 11 31.68 22.72 8.82
N LEU A 12 31.48 21.70 7.99
CA LEU A 12 30.20 20.99 7.88
C LEU A 12 30.01 20.18 9.18
N THR A 13 29.57 20.84 10.25
CA THR A 13 28.95 20.16 11.38
C THR A 13 27.61 19.60 10.89
N GLY A 14 27.66 18.41 10.30
CA GLY A 14 26.48 17.59 10.07
C GLY A 14 25.86 17.30 11.42
N ILE A 15 24.77 18.00 11.73
CA ILE A 15 23.88 17.66 12.83
C ILE A 15 23.21 16.35 12.41
N TYR A 16 23.87 15.24 12.71
CA TYR A 16 23.20 13.95 12.78
C TYR A 16 22.22 14.07 13.94
N GLY A 17 20.99 14.46 13.63
CA GLY A 17 19.88 14.31 14.56
C GLY A 17 19.84 12.84 14.94
N LEU A 18 20.32 12.52 16.14
CA LEU A 18 20.08 11.24 16.77
C LEU A 18 18.58 11.23 17.08
N TRP A 19 17.79 10.73 16.14
CA TRP A 19 16.39 10.35 16.38
C TRP A 19 16.43 9.16 17.33
N ALA A 20 16.56 9.45 18.62
CA ALA A 20 16.46 8.45 19.65
C ALA A 20 15.00 7.95 19.65
N GLN A 21 14.82 6.67 19.31
CA GLN A 21 13.55 5.99 19.45
C GLN A 21 13.07 6.15 20.90
N VAL A 22 11.77 6.37 21.07
CA VAL A 22 11.15 6.33 22.40
C VAL A 22 11.35 4.93 22.97
N ALA A 23 12.01 4.83 24.13
CA ALA A 23 12.14 3.56 24.84
C ALA A 23 10.79 3.18 25.46
N ASN A 24 10.06 2.29 24.80
CA ASN A 24 8.73 1.80 25.21
C ASN A 24 8.59 0.28 24.97
N ASN A 25 9.72 -0.43 25.09
CA ASN A 25 9.85 -1.87 24.97
C ASN A 25 9.59 -2.62 26.29
N ASP A 26 9.19 -1.92 27.35
CA ASP A 26 8.90 -2.43 28.69
C ASP A 26 7.51 -1.92 29.11
N ILE A 27 6.67 -2.81 29.66
CA ILE A 27 5.31 -2.50 30.11
C ILE A 27 5.34 -1.53 31.28
N GLN A 28 6.31 -1.67 32.19
CA GLN A 28 6.45 -0.82 33.38
C GLN A 28 6.88 0.60 33.04
N HIS A 29 7.59 0.76 31.91
CA HIS A 29 8.10 2.04 31.42
C HIS A 29 7.46 2.43 30.08
N GLY A 30 6.22 1.97 29.83
CA GLY A 30 5.48 2.30 28.62
C GLY A 30 5.29 3.81 28.49
N PHE A 31 5.38 4.31 27.26
CA PHE A 31 5.31 5.75 27.01
C PHE A 31 3.89 6.29 27.30
N VAL A 32 3.81 7.38 28.06
CA VAL A 32 2.53 7.99 28.44
C VAL A 32 1.97 8.84 27.29
N LEU A 33 0.86 8.41 26.69
CA LEU A 33 0.09 9.19 25.73
C LEU A 33 -0.75 10.21 26.48
N THR A 34 -0.43 11.48 26.29
CA THR A 34 -1.23 12.59 26.83
C THR A 34 -2.35 12.92 25.85
N LEU A 35 -3.55 13.15 26.38
CA LEU A 35 -4.74 13.46 25.58
C LEU A 35 -4.52 14.72 24.72
N ASN A 36 -4.78 14.60 23.41
CA ASN A 36 -4.68 15.68 22.42
C ASN A 36 -3.26 16.25 22.21
N ASN A 37 -2.21 15.56 22.68
CA ASN A 37 -0.84 15.91 22.31
C ASN A 37 -0.51 15.50 20.87
N ASP A 38 0.60 16.02 20.35
CA ASP A 38 1.11 15.65 19.03
C ASP A 38 1.43 14.16 18.90
N TYR A 39 1.52 13.71 17.64
CA TYR A 39 1.95 12.36 17.32
C TYR A 39 3.34 12.06 17.86
N ILE A 40 3.46 10.87 18.46
CA ILE A 40 4.74 10.30 18.90
C ILE A 40 5.18 9.25 17.88
N GLU A 41 6.45 9.32 17.50
CA GLU A 41 7.09 8.32 16.64
C GLU A 41 7.52 7.09 17.45
N SER A 42 7.23 5.90 16.94
CA SER A 42 7.59 4.62 17.55
C SER A 42 7.95 3.60 16.47
N SER A 43 8.63 2.52 16.87
CA SER A 43 8.95 1.43 15.96
C SER A 43 8.93 0.07 16.65
N THR A 44 8.39 -0.94 15.97
CA THR A 44 8.49 -2.34 16.39
C THR A 44 9.86 -2.96 16.04
N SER A 45 10.82 -2.18 15.53
CA SER A 45 12.16 -2.72 15.26
C SER A 45 12.99 -2.79 16.54
N HIS A 46 13.75 -3.88 16.70
CA HIS A 46 14.66 -4.11 17.83
C HIS A 46 14.00 -4.16 19.22
N THR A 47 12.71 -4.51 19.29
CA THR A 47 11.96 -4.62 20.54
C THR A 47 11.87 -6.08 20.99
N THR A 48 11.64 -6.29 22.28
CA THR A 48 11.56 -7.64 22.87
C THR A 48 10.24 -7.79 23.61
N VAL A 49 9.68 -9.00 23.58
CA VAL A 49 8.48 -9.34 24.34
C VAL A 49 8.82 -9.49 25.84
N GLU A 50 8.09 -8.80 26.71
CA GLU A 50 8.23 -8.93 28.15
C GLU A 50 7.46 -10.15 28.68
N TRP A 51 8.00 -11.36 28.43
CA TRP A 51 7.34 -12.63 28.75
C TRP A 51 6.98 -12.82 30.23
N ASN A 52 7.68 -12.14 31.14
CA ASN A 52 7.40 -12.21 32.57
C ASN A 52 6.06 -11.56 32.92
N CYS A 53 5.67 -10.52 32.18
CA CYS A 53 4.41 -9.82 32.37
C CYS A 53 3.27 -10.43 31.53
N ILE A 54 3.58 -10.85 30.30
CA ILE A 54 2.61 -11.47 29.37
C ILE A 54 2.30 -12.90 29.79
N ASN A 55 1.42 -13.02 30.78
CA ASN A 55 1.04 -14.28 31.40
C ASN A 55 0.27 -15.19 30.42
N LYS A 56 0.08 -16.46 30.80
CA LYS A 56 -0.68 -17.44 29.98
C LYS A 56 -2.12 -17.02 29.71
N SER A 57 -2.78 -16.33 30.64
CA SER A 57 -4.18 -15.88 30.49
C SER A 57 -4.28 -14.77 29.43
N LEU A 58 -3.39 -13.78 29.45
CA LEU A 58 -3.36 -12.71 28.45
C LEU A 58 -3.11 -13.30 27.06
N ARG A 59 -2.13 -14.21 26.93
CA ARG A 59 -1.88 -14.94 25.68
C ARG A 59 -3.08 -15.77 25.23
N ALA A 60 -3.70 -16.52 26.14
CA ALA A 60 -4.88 -17.30 25.82
C ALA A 60 -6.09 -16.42 25.45
N ALA A 61 -6.20 -15.22 26.00
CA ALA A 61 -7.27 -14.29 25.67
C ALA A 61 -7.01 -13.55 24.33
N THR A 62 -5.75 -13.29 23.99
CA THR A 62 -5.36 -12.57 22.76
C THR A 62 -4.92 -13.48 21.61
N HIS A 63 -4.79 -14.81 21.77
CA HIS A 63 -4.21 -15.69 20.74
C HIS A 63 -4.88 -15.61 19.36
N LYS A 64 -6.15 -15.20 19.29
CA LYS A 64 -6.90 -15.04 18.03
C LYS A 64 -6.59 -13.74 17.29
N CYS A 65 -5.95 -12.79 17.96
CA CYS A 65 -5.81 -11.42 17.49
C CYS A 65 -4.43 -10.81 17.72
N LEU A 66 -3.59 -11.33 18.61
CA LEU A 66 -2.23 -10.83 18.75
C LEU A 66 -1.27 -11.97 19.06
N ILE A 67 -0.26 -12.08 18.22
CA ILE A 67 0.91 -12.95 18.44
C ILE A 67 2.08 -12.01 18.73
N TYR A 68 2.55 -11.99 19.97
CA TYR A 68 3.59 -11.08 20.45
C TYR A 68 4.95 -11.43 19.82
N HIS A 69 5.56 -10.47 19.12
CA HIS A 69 6.92 -10.56 18.57
C HIS A 69 7.78 -9.37 19.00
N ASN A 70 7.24 -8.15 18.83
CA ASN A 70 8.00 -6.91 18.82
C ASN A 70 7.25 -5.78 19.54
N ASP A 71 6.95 -6.00 20.82
CA ASP A 71 5.99 -5.20 21.59
C ASP A 71 6.41 -3.75 21.83
N GLN A 72 5.44 -2.85 21.65
CA GLN A 72 5.53 -1.43 21.99
C GLN A 72 4.39 -1.06 22.92
N TRP A 73 4.73 -0.63 24.13
CA TRP A 73 3.77 -0.37 25.20
C TRP A 73 3.58 1.11 25.44
N PHE A 74 2.32 1.53 25.49
CA PHE A 74 1.91 2.89 25.78
C PHE A 74 0.89 2.88 26.90
N THR A 75 0.82 3.96 27.66
CA THR A 75 -0.13 4.12 28.76
C THR A 75 -0.92 5.41 28.60
N PHE A 76 -2.16 5.43 29.05
CA PHE A 76 -2.93 6.67 29.15
C PHE A 76 -3.94 6.58 30.29
N ARG A 77 -4.37 7.75 30.76
CA ARG A 77 -5.42 7.93 31.76
C ARG A 77 -6.20 9.19 31.42
N VAL A 78 -7.51 9.17 31.65
CA VAL A 78 -8.39 10.33 31.41
C VAL A 78 -9.04 10.79 32.70
N VAL A 79 -9.34 12.09 32.76
CA VAL A 79 -10.04 12.71 33.89
C VAL A 79 -11.56 12.60 33.76
N LYS A 80 -12.06 12.38 32.54
CA LYS A 80 -13.49 12.31 32.23
C LYS A 80 -13.81 11.05 31.45
N SER A 81 -14.80 10.30 31.90
CA SER A 81 -15.28 9.13 31.17
C SER A 81 -15.88 9.55 29.83
N GLY A 82 -15.67 8.76 28.78
CA GLY A 82 -16.20 9.08 27.46
C GLY A 82 -15.62 8.28 26.32
N LYS A 83 -15.81 8.82 25.12
CA LYS A 83 -15.30 8.27 23.87
C LYS A 83 -14.02 8.98 23.49
N TYR A 84 -13.00 8.19 23.16
CA TYR A 84 -11.69 8.68 22.74
C TYR A 84 -11.18 7.87 21.55
N TYR A 85 -10.07 8.32 20.98
CA TYR A 85 -9.49 7.75 19.78
C TYR A 85 -8.00 7.51 19.98
N LEU A 86 -7.55 6.34 19.53
CA LEU A 86 -6.14 6.08 19.29
C LEU A 86 -5.88 6.23 17.80
N ASN A 87 -5.23 7.31 17.42
CA ASN A 87 -4.88 7.61 16.04
C ASN A 87 -3.50 7.02 15.73
N ILE A 88 -3.39 6.31 14.61
CA ILE A 88 -2.17 5.68 14.11
C ILE A 88 -1.93 6.22 12.71
N ALA A 89 -0.74 6.76 12.47
CA ALA A 89 -0.42 7.40 11.21
C ALA A 89 0.97 6.99 10.70
N SER A 90 1.22 7.28 9.41
CA SER A 90 2.54 7.17 8.77
C SER A 90 3.20 5.81 8.94
N GLN A 91 2.41 4.73 8.91
CA GLN A 91 2.92 3.38 9.00
C GLN A 91 3.85 3.06 7.82
N LYS A 92 5.05 2.58 8.12
CA LYS A 92 5.99 2.04 7.14
C LYS A 92 6.49 0.71 7.68
N CYS A 93 6.08 -0.37 7.05
CA CYS A 93 6.42 -1.73 7.43
C CYS A 93 7.31 -2.38 6.38
N ARG A 94 8.24 -3.24 6.81
CA ARG A 94 9.18 -3.92 5.91
C ARG A 94 8.44 -4.83 4.92
N ASP A 95 7.48 -5.61 5.40
CA ASP A 95 6.74 -6.59 4.59
C ASP A 95 5.32 -6.10 4.19
N GLU A 96 5.01 -4.81 4.45
CA GLU A 96 3.71 -4.17 4.18
C GLU A 96 2.50 -4.89 4.84
N LYS A 97 2.73 -5.61 5.93
CA LYS A 97 1.66 -6.38 6.61
C LYS A 97 0.84 -5.50 7.56
N GLY A 98 1.40 -4.39 8.02
CA GLY A 98 0.78 -3.48 8.99
C GLY A 98 1.07 -3.89 10.44
N ILE A 99 0.29 -3.33 11.35
CA ILE A 99 0.44 -3.57 12.80
C ILE A 99 -0.76 -4.31 13.37
N GLN A 100 -0.64 -4.80 14.60
CA GLN A 100 -1.70 -5.34 15.43
C GLN A 100 -1.72 -4.57 16.75
N ALA A 101 -2.86 -4.54 17.42
CA ALA A 101 -3.03 -3.71 18.61
C ALA A 101 -3.91 -4.38 19.67
N ILE A 102 -3.58 -4.18 20.94
CA ILE A 102 -4.47 -4.44 22.07
C ILE A 102 -4.61 -3.21 22.94
N VAL A 103 -5.78 -3.05 23.53
CA VAL A 103 -6.05 -2.05 24.56
C VAL A 103 -6.57 -2.78 25.79
N VAL A 104 -5.91 -2.57 26.92
CA VAL A 104 -6.18 -3.24 28.19
C VAL A 104 -6.47 -2.17 29.22
N ALA A 105 -7.53 -2.35 30.01
CA ALA A 105 -7.78 -1.56 31.20
C ALA A 105 -7.18 -2.29 32.41
N GLY A 106 -6.45 -1.57 33.26
CA GLY A 106 -5.67 -2.14 34.36
C GLY A 106 -4.30 -2.67 33.93
N ASN A 107 -3.48 -3.09 34.92
CA ASN A 107 -2.09 -3.49 34.69
C ASN A 107 -2.01 -4.92 34.10
N PRO A 108 -1.49 -5.10 32.86
CA PRO A 108 -1.44 -6.42 32.21
C PRO A 108 -0.48 -7.42 32.90
N CYS A 109 0.46 -6.95 33.73
CA CYS A 109 1.35 -7.82 34.53
C CYS A 109 0.66 -8.42 35.75
N GLN A 110 -0.49 -7.87 36.14
CA GLN A 110 -1.26 -8.33 37.30
C GLN A 110 -2.47 -9.15 36.83
N THR A 111 -2.33 -10.47 36.83
CA THR A 111 -3.32 -11.43 36.31
C THR A 111 -4.74 -11.32 36.87
N LYS A 112 -4.93 -10.67 38.02
CA LYS A 112 -6.25 -10.57 38.68
C LYS A 112 -7.09 -9.37 38.24
N ASN A 113 -6.49 -8.32 37.67
CA ASN A 113 -7.11 -6.99 37.63
C ASN A 113 -7.08 -6.30 36.25
N TYR A 114 -6.97 -7.03 35.15
CA TYR A 114 -7.04 -6.42 33.82
C TYR A 114 -8.23 -6.89 32.99
N THR A 115 -8.72 -6.00 32.12
CA THR A 115 -9.78 -6.30 31.15
C THR A 115 -9.31 -5.91 29.74
N ILE A 116 -9.37 -6.83 28.79
CA ILE A 116 -9.11 -6.52 27.38
C ILE A 116 -10.30 -5.74 26.84
N ARG A 117 -10.08 -4.49 26.45
CA ARG A 117 -11.09 -3.61 25.85
C ARG A 117 -11.15 -3.81 24.34
N HIS A 118 -9.98 -3.83 23.70
CA HIS A 118 -9.86 -4.03 22.27
C HIS A 118 -8.77 -5.05 21.96
N CYS A 119 -9.05 -5.91 20.98
CA CYS A 119 -8.05 -6.76 20.37
C CYS A 119 -8.21 -6.69 18.85
N ILE A 120 -7.18 -6.21 18.17
CA ILE A 120 -7.22 -5.85 16.76
C ILE A 120 -6.13 -6.63 16.05
N ALA A 121 -6.59 -7.61 15.26
CA ALA A 121 -5.71 -8.55 14.57
C ALA A 121 -4.81 -7.88 13.54
N GLN A 122 -5.32 -6.84 12.86
CA GLN A 122 -4.56 -6.17 11.83
C GLN A 122 -5.11 -4.76 11.62
N ILE A 123 -4.20 -3.79 11.56
CA ILE A 123 -4.40 -2.44 11.06
C ILE A 123 -3.46 -2.33 9.88
N ARG A 124 -4.03 -2.12 8.69
CA ARG A 124 -3.25 -2.04 7.46
C ARG A 124 -2.48 -0.71 7.40
N GLY A 125 -1.60 -0.56 6.40
CA GLY A 125 -0.62 0.53 6.33
C GLY A 125 -1.18 1.94 6.08
N GLU A 126 -2.50 2.11 5.95
CA GLU A 126 -3.14 3.43 5.94
C GLU A 126 -3.15 4.09 7.33
N ASP A 127 -3.33 5.42 7.34
CA ASP A 127 -3.60 6.15 8.58
C ASP A 127 -4.99 5.74 9.08
N ALA A 128 -5.06 5.33 10.34
CA ALA A 128 -6.25 4.73 10.92
C ALA A 128 -6.46 5.18 12.37
N PHE A 129 -7.70 5.07 12.84
CA PHE A 129 -8.05 5.27 14.23
C PHE A 129 -8.77 4.07 14.83
N ILE A 130 -8.54 3.88 16.12
CA ILE A 130 -9.27 2.94 16.97
C ILE A 130 -10.20 3.74 17.85
N THR A 131 -11.49 3.48 17.72
CA THR A 131 -12.49 4.02 18.64
C THR A 131 -12.38 3.29 19.98
N LEU A 132 -12.15 4.05 21.04
CA LEU A 132 -12.18 3.57 22.41
C LEU A 132 -13.48 4.04 23.05
N ASP A 133 -14.51 3.21 22.91
CA ASP A 133 -15.82 3.48 23.49
C ASP A 133 -15.80 3.19 24.99
N SER A 134 -16.41 4.07 25.79
CA SER A 134 -16.63 3.88 27.23
C SER A 134 -15.36 3.81 28.09
N ILE A 135 -14.33 4.61 27.78
CA ILE A 135 -13.19 4.82 28.68
C ILE A 135 -13.69 5.44 29.99
N GLN A 136 -13.24 4.91 31.12
CA GLN A 136 -13.57 5.42 32.45
C GLN A 136 -12.55 6.45 32.91
N ALA A 137 -13.02 7.46 33.63
CA ALA A 137 -12.17 8.39 34.36
C ALA A 137 -11.33 7.64 35.40
N ASP A 138 -10.11 8.13 35.60
CA ASP A 138 -9.22 7.70 36.68
C ASP A 138 -8.77 6.23 36.66
N GLU A 139 -8.98 5.55 35.54
CA GLU A 139 -8.52 4.19 35.28
C GLU A 139 -7.29 4.23 34.35
N ASP A 140 -6.30 3.38 34.63
CA ASP A 140 -5.11 3.24 33.81
C ASP A 140 -5.38 2.30 32.64
N TYR A 141 -5.01 2.74 31.43
CA TYR A 141 -5.11 1.94 30.21
C TYR A 141 -3.74 1.71 29.60
N PHE A 142 -3.53 0.51 29.09
CA PHE A 142 -2.32 0.08 28.40
C PHE A 142 -2.66 -0.26 26.95
N VAL A 143 -1.85 0.23 26.04
CA VAL A 143 -1.90 -0.09 24.61
C VAL A 143 -0.64 -0.86 24.27
N ASN A 144 -0.78 -2.01 23.64
CA ASN A 144 0.33 -2.66 22.96
C ASN A 144 0.12 -2.58 21.45
N ILE A 145 1.17 -2.16 20.76
CA ILE A 145 1.29 -2.21 19.31
C ILE A 145 2.41 -3.17 18.95
N ASP A 146 2.16 -4.05 17.99
CA ASP A 146 3.15 -4.99 17.47
C ASP A 146 3.03 -5.09 15.94
N GLY A 147 4.03 -5.60 15.26
CA GLY A 147 3.99 -5.85 13.82
C GLY A 147 3.15 -7.08 13.49
N PHE A 148 2.23 -6.96 12.54
CA PHE A 148 1.39 -8.08 12.16
C PHE A 148 2.23 -9.21 11.53
N LEU A 149 2.13 -10.42 12.09
CA LEU A 149 2.98 -11.57 11.72
C LEU A 149 4.49 -11.26 11.81
N GLY A 150 4.90 -10.49 12.84
CA GLY A 150 6.29 -10.19 13.14
C GLY A 150 6.93 -9.19 12.17
N ASP A 151 6.13 -8.39 11.47
CA ASP A 151 6.64 -7.32 10.62
C ASP A 151 7.37 -6.23 11.44
N PHE A 152 8.32 -5.54 10.83
CA PHE A 152 9.00 -4.42 11.45
C PHE A 152 8.43 -3.12 10.88
N CYS A 153 7.78 -2.35 11.73
CA CYS A 153 7.06 -1.15 11.36
C CYS A 153 7.59 0.07 12.11
N SER A 154 7.73 1.20 11.43
CA SER A 154 7.75 2.53 12.05
C SER A 154 6.36 3.15 11.91
N PHE A 155 5.87 3.83 12.93
CA PHE A 155 4.54 4.44 12.93
C PHE A 155 4.50 5.66 13.85
N LYS A 156 3.43 6.44 13.73
CA LYS A 156 3.07 7.53 14.62
C LYS A 156 1.81 7.16 15.39
N ILE A 157 1.76 7.49 16.68
CA ILE A 157 0.60 7.22 17.54
C ILE A 157 0.20 8.48 18.32
N GLN A 158 -1.10 8.68 18.50
CA GLN A 158 -1.68 9.78 19.26
C GLN A 158 -2.95 9.31 19.98
N PHE A 159 -3.14 9.78 21.21
CA PHE A 159 -4.39 9.61 21.95
C PHE A 159 -5.17 10.93 21.98
N SER A 160 -6.42 10.93 21.54
CA SER A 160 -7.16 12.19 21.30
C SER A 160 -8.67 12.07 21.46
N THR A 161 -9.34 13.22 21.47
CA THR A 161 -10.80 13.35 21.37
C THR A 161 -11.30 13.35 19.93
N GLU A 162 -10.42 13.41 18.94
CA GLU A 162 -10.77 13.52 17.52
C GLU A 162 -10.18 12.37 16.68
N PRO A 163 -11.00 11.64 15.91
CA PRO A 163 -10.52 10.57 15.06
C PRO A 163 -9.72 11.13 13.88
N GLN A 164 -8.60 10.48 13.55
CA GLN A 164 -7.80 10.82 12.38
C GLN A 164 -7.52 9.58 11.52
N GLY A 165 -7.70 9.71 10.20
CA GLY A 165 -7.57 8.61 9.26
C GLY A 165 -8.85 7.79 9.11
N PHE A 166 -8.69 6.49 8.84
CA PHE A 166 -9.77 5.53 8.63
C PHE A 166 -10.16 4.78 9.90
N PRO A 167 -11.44 4.43 10.11
CA PRO A 167 -11.79 3.52 11.20
C PRO A 167 -11.13 2.15 10.96
N HIS A 168 -10.42 1.62 11.96
CA HIS A 168 -9.76 0.31 11.84
C HIS A 168 -10.73 -0.83 11.48
N ARG A 169 -12.01 -0.70 11.89
CA ARG A 169 -13.11 -1.57 11.46
C ARG A 169 -13.84 -0.91 10.31
N TYR A 170 -13.50 -1.32 9.09
CA TYR A 170 -14.27 -0.99 7.91
C TYR A 170 -15.59 -1.77 7.91
N GLN A 171 -16.70 -1.06 7.96
CA GLN A 171 -17.97 -1.61 7.50
C GLN A 171 -18.25 -1.00 6.14
N ASN A 172 -18.37 -1.85 5.12
CA ASN A 172 -18.93 -1.42 3.84
C ASN A 172 -20.44 -1.23 4.04
N LEU A 173 -20.94 -0.04 3.74
CA LEU A 173 -22.36 0.24 3.90
C LEU A 173 -23.20 -0.20 2.69
N ASP A 174 -22.58 -0.39 1.52
CA ASP A 174 -23.26 -0.75 0.26
C ASP A 174 -24.41 0.22 -0.07
N THR A 175 -24.19 1.53 0.14
CA THR A 175 -25.25 2.55 0.05
C THR A 175 -25.32 3.30 -1.27
N LEU A 176 -24.35 3.16 -2.18
CA LEU A 176 -24.21 4.06 -3.33
C LEU A 176 -24.62 3.43 -4.68
N GLY A 177 -24.80 2.10 -4.72
CA GLY A 177 -25.03 1.40 -5.98
C GLY A 177 -23.85 1.56 -6.93
N LEU A 178 -22.62 1.50 -6.39
CA LEU A 178 -21.38 1.69 -7.14
C LEU A 178 -21.25 0.65 -8.26
N SER A 179 -21.06 1.13 -9.49
CA SER A 179 -20.71 0.31 -10.65
C SER A 179 -19.33 0.70 -11.20
N ALA A 180 -18.74 -0.22 -11.96
CA ALA A 180 -17.45 -0.01 -12.60
C ALA A 180 -17.40 -0.66 -13.98
N ASP A 181 -16.92 0.10 -14.96
CA ASP A 181 -16.64 -0.36 -16.31
C ASP A 181 -15.15 -0.25 -16.63
N VAL A 182 -14.60 -1.25 -17.32
CA VAL A 182 -13.18 -1.30 -17.69
C VAL A 182 -13.03 -1.27 -19.20
N ILE A 183 -12.48 -0.17 -19.73
CA ILE A 183 -12.26 0.03 -21.16
C ILE A 183 -10.78 0.28 -21.42
N GLY A 184 -10.11 -0.70 -22.04
CA GLY A 184 -8.66 -0.63 -22.24
C GLY A 184 -7.93 -0.58 -20.91
N LYS A 185 -7.20 0.50 -20.60
CA LYS A 185 -6.56 0.73 -19.29
C LYS A 185 -7.40 1.58 -18.33
N ALA A 186 -8.50 2.16 -18.82
CA ALA A 186 -9.33 3.07 -18.06
C ALA A 186 -10.38 2.28 -17.27
N VAL A 187 -10.58 2.69 -16.02
CA VAL A 187 -11.63 2.21 -15.13
C VAL A 187 -12.55 3.38 -14.88
N HIS A 188 -13.78 3.29 -15.37
CA HIS A 188 -14.83 4.26 -15.09
C HIS A 188 -15.64 3.76 -13.89
N LEU A 189 -15.72 4.55 -12.84
CA LEU A 189 -16.57 4.30 -11.68
C LEU A 189 -17.71 5.30 -11.71
N GLU A 190 -18.92 4.84 -11.43
CA GLU A 190 -20.09 5.69 -11.30
C GLU A 190 -20.94 5.21 -10.11
N TRP A 191 -21.58 6.16 -9.43
CA TRP A 191 -22.45 5.85 -8.31
C TRP A 191 -23.51 6.93 -8.13
N THR A 192 -24.53 6.59 -7.33
CA THR A 192 -25.57 7.52 -6.91
C THR A 192 -25.57 7.69 -5.40
N THR A 193 -26.17 8.76 -4.90
CA THR A 193 -26.29 8.99 -3.45
C THR A 193 -27.64 9.61 -3.14
N SER A 194 -28.14 9.32 -1.93
CA SER A 194 -29.34 9.96 -1.40
C SER A 194 -29.04 11.34 -0.83
N GLU A 195 -30.03 12.22 -0.84
CA GLU A 195 -29.93 13.55 -0.25
C GLU A 195 -29.60 13.49 1.27
N ALA A 196 -30.18 12.54 2.00
CA ALA A 196 -29.92 12.36 3.42
C ALA A 196 -28.43 12.13 3.72
N LEU A 197 -27.76 11.30 2.89
CA LEU A 197 -26.33 11.06 3.04
C LEU A 197 -25.53 12.32 2.68
N GLN A 198 -25.91 13.03 1.62
CA GLN A 198 -25.22 14.24 1.16
C GLN A 198 -25.22 15.38 2.18
N GLN A 199 -26.29 15.53 2.96
CA GLN A 199 -26.35 16.53 4.04
C GLN A 199 -25.30 16.30 5.12
N THR A 200 -24.85 15.06 5.31
CA THR A 200 -23.85 14.69 6.32
C THR A 200 -22.42 14.63 5.79
N LEU A 201 -22.25 14.71 4.47
CA LEU A 201 -20.97 14.54 3.81
C LEU A 201 -20.47 15.86 3.23
N ARG A 202 -19.15 16.03 3.27
CA ARG A 202 -18.44 17.12 2.61
C ARG A 202 -17.98 16.72 1.21
N GLU A 203 -17.44 15.51 1.08
CA GLU A 203 -16.86 15.00 -0.16
C GLU A 203 -16.81 13.48 -0.18
N PHE A 204 -16.64 12.93 -1.38
CA PHE A 204 -16.22 11.56 -1.63
C PHE A 204 -14.71 11.53 -1.86
N GLU A 205 -14.01 10.61 -1.20
CA GLU A 205 -12.66 10.22 -1.55
C GLU A 205 -12.68 8.81 -2.16
N ILE A 206 -11.98 8.62 -3.28
CA ILE A 206 -11.95 7.36 -3.99
C ILE A 206 -10.57 6.75 -3.78
N TYR A 207 -10.53 5.57 -3.19
CA TYR A 207 -9.29 4.82 -2.95
C TYR A 207 -9.24 3.58 -3.83
N ARG A 208 -8.03 3.24 -4.25
CA ARG A 208 -7.72 2.01 -4.98
C ARG A 208 -6.68 1.23 -4.21
N SER A 209 -6.89 -0.06 -4.02
CA SER A 209 -5.85 -1.00 -3.59
C SER A 209 -5.70 -2.13 -4.60
N GLN A 210 -4.48 -2.63 -4.75
CA GLN A 210 -4.20 -3.86 -5.51
C GLN A 210 -4.04 -5.02 -4.52
N GLN A 211 -4.63 -6.17 -4.82
CA GLN A 211 -4.63 -7.33 -3.91
C GLN A 211 -3.22 -7.72 -3.44
N SER A 212 -2.20 -7.53 -4.28
CA SER A 212 -0.80 -7.82 -3.96
C SER A 212 -0.10 -6.74 -3.12
N ILE A 213 -0.55 -5.49 -3.17
CA ILE A 213 0.14 -4.34 -2.54
C ILE A 213 -0.52 -3.94 -1.20
N ARG A 214 -1.76 -4.39 -0.91
CA ARG A 214 -2.51 -4.21 0.37
C ARG A 214 -2.67 -2.78 0.92
N LYS A 215 -1.96 -1.79 0.38
CA LYS A 215 -2.05 -0.36 0.69
C LYS A 215 -3.00 0.31 -0.29
N SER A 216 -3.93 1.10 0.25
CA SER A 216 -4.84 1.93 -0.54
C SER A 216 -4.16 3.22 -0.97
N THR A 217 -4.34 3.60 -2.24
CA THR A 217 -3.89 4.86 -2.83
C THR A 217 -5.10 5.73 -3.15
N LEU A 218 -5.06 7.01 -2.80
CA LEU A 218 -6.08 7.97 -3.19
C LEU A 218 -6.03 8.19 -4.71
N VAL A 219 -7.15 7.95 -5.37
CA VAL A 219 -7.35 8.15 -6.81
C VAL A 219 -7.87 9.56 -7.08
N GLY A 220 -8.83 10.03 -6.27
CA GLY A 220 -9.41 11.35 -6.44
C GLY A 220 -10.35 11.75 -5.31
N ARG A 221 -10.76 13.02 -5.34
CA ARG A 221 -11.72 13.62 -4.43
C ARG A 221 -12.82 14.29 -5.24
N ILE A 222 -14.08 14.10 -4.85
CA ILE A 222 -15.22 14.76 -5.47
C ILE A 222 -16.06 15.42 -4.38
N PRO A 223 -16.15 16.76 -4.33
CA PRO A 223 -16.96 17.44 -3.33
C PRO A 223 -18.45 17.16 -3.55
N ILE A 224 -19.23 17.17 -2.46
CA ILE A 224 -20.69 17.21 -2.56
C ILE A 224 -21.07 18.57 -3.17
N ALA A 225 -21.76 18.54 -4.30
CA ALA A 225 -22.09 19.74 -5.07
C ALA A 225 -23.60 19.93 -5.18
N LEU A 226 -24.01 21.21 -5.24
CA LEU A 226 -25.34 21.61 -5.65
C LEU A 226 -25.34 21.89 -7.15
N ASN A 227 -26.45 21.58 -7.81
CA ASN A 227 -26.69 21.95 -9.20
C ASN A 227 -27.19 23.41 -9.32
N THR A 228 -27.49 23.84 -10.54
CA THR A 228 -27.90 25.23 -10.83
C THR A 228 -29.23 25.65 -10.21
N ILE A 229 -30.06 24.69 -9.77
CA ILE A 229 -31.34 24.97 -9.09
C ILE A 229 -31.23 24.83 -7.56
N GLY A 230 -30.02 24.63 -7.03
CA GLY A 230 -29.76 24.55 -5.60
C GLY A 230 -30.06 23.19 -4.96
N THR A 231 -30.30 22.14 -5.76
CA THR A 231 -30.47 20.78 -5.24
C THR A 231 -29.18 19.98 -5.37
N TYR A 232 -28.99 18.97 -4.53
CA TYR A 232 -27.78 18.15 -4.58
C TYR A 232 -27.67 17.36 -5.90
N THR A 233 -26.46 17.33 -6.48
CA THR A 233 -26.13 16.44 -7.58
C THR A 233 -26.20 15.00 -7.08
N THR A 234 -26.99 14.12 -7.69
CA THR A 234 -27.19 12.75 -7.17
C THR A 234 -26.30 11.70 -7.84
N SER A 235 -25.71 12.01 -8.99
CA SER A 235 -24.87 11.10 -9.78
C SER A 235 -23.42 11.59 -9.81
N TYR A 236 -22.49 10.69 -9.55
CA TYR A 236 -21.06 10.97 -9.46
C TYR A 236 -20.29 9.95 -10.28
N SER A 237 -19.15 10.37 -10.83
CA SER A 237 -18.25 9.45 -11.52
C SER A 237 -16.80 9.89 -11.45
N ILE A 238 -15.88 8.93 -11.59
CA ILE A 238 -14.45 9.18 -11.75
C ILE A 238 -13.86 8.17 -12.71
N THR A 239 -12.80 8.58 -13.42
CA THR A 239 -12.03 7.67 -14.24
C THR A 239 -10.61 7.53 -13.68
N ASP A 240 -10.16 6.31 -13.50
CA ASP A 240 -8.80 5.95 -13.13
C ASP A 240 -8.11 5.19 -14.28
N THR A 241 -6.79 5.10 -14.24
CA THR A 241 -6.00 4.31 -15.20
C THR A 241 -5.13 3.29 -14.48
N LEU A 242 -5.21 2.03 -14.92
CA LEU A 242 -4.43 0.93 -14.37
C LEU A 242 -3.18 0.65 -15.18
N ALA A 243 -2.04 0.57 -14.49
CA ALA A 243 -0.74 0.34 -15.12
C ALA A 243 -0.41 -1.15 -15.29
N THR A 244 -0.89 -2.01 -14.38
CA THR A 244 -0.49 -3.43 -14.33
C THR A 244 -1.70 -4.32 -14.25
N ARG A 245 -1.62 -5.51 -14.85
CA ARG A 245 -2.64 -6.55 -14.66
C ARG A 245 -2.81 -6.87 -13.16
N GLY A 246 -4.05 -7.09 -12.73
CA GLY A 246 -4.30 -7.52 -11.37
C GLY A 246 -5.76 -7.43 -10.93
N ARG A 247 -6.00 -7.84 -9.68
CA ARG A 247 -7.27 -7.61 -8.98
C ARG A 247 -7.13 -6.33 -8.16
N TYR A 248 -8.07 -5.42 -8.38
CA TYR A 248 -8.15 -4.13 -7.74
C TYR A 248 -9.44 -4.03 -6.95
N THR A 249 -9.37 -3.31 -5.84
CA THR A 249 -10.52 -2.93 -5.04
C THR A 249 -10.59 -1.41 -5.03
N TYR A 250 -11.74 -0.87 -5.45
CA TYR A 250 -12.07 0.53 -5.31
C TYR A 250 -13.04 0.71 -4.16
N GLU A 251 -12.79 1.75 -3.37
CA GLU A 251 -13.60 2.11 -2.21
C GLU A 251 -14.01 3.57 -2.37
N VAL A 252 -15.32 3.81 -2.32
CA VAL A 252 -15.86 5.17 -2.25
C VAL A 252 -16.08 5.50 -0.78
N VAL A 253 -15.36 6.52 -0.31
CA VAL A 253 -15.28 6.90 1.09
C VAL A 253 -15.98 8.24 1.25
N GLY A 254 -16.98 8.30 2.13
CA GLY A 254 -17.60 9.55 2.55
C GLY A 254 -16.77 10.22 3.63
N VAL A 255 -16.49 11.51 3.46
CA VAL A 255 -15.89 12.35 4.50
C VAL A 255 -16.99 13.19 5.14
N SER A 256 -17.21 13.02 6.44
CA SER A 256 -18.23 13.78 7.16
C SER A 256 -17.95 15.29 7.16
N SER A 257 -19.01 16.09 7.03
CA SER A 257 -18.96 17.55 7.14
C SER A 257 -18.69 18.05 8.56
N GLU A 258 -19.14 17.30 9.58
CA GLU A 258 -19.08 17.72 10.98
C GLU A 258 -17.70 17.49 11.61
N ASN A 259 -17.18 16.27 11.50
CA ASN A 259 -16.02 15.81 12.28
C ASN A 259 -14.89 15.24 11.39
N LYS A 260 -15.02 15.36 10.06
CA LYS A 260 -14.07 14.84 9.07
C LYS A 260 -13.81 13.32 9.16
N THR A 261 -14.64 12.57 9.87
CA THR A 261 -14.52 11.11 9.90
C THR A 261 -14.73 10.53 8.52
N LYS A 262 -13.97 9.49 8.21
CA LYS A 262 -14.07 8.75 6.96
C LYS A 262 -14.92 7.50 7.17
N GLN A 263 -15.78 7.20 6.21
CA GLN A 263 -16.56 5.96 6.19
C GLN A 263 -16.57 5.36 4.78
N VAL A 264 -16.36 4.06 4.67
CA VAL A 264 -16.50 3.35 3.39
C VAL A 264 -17.99 3.18 3.10
N LEU A 265 -18.46 3.85 2.05
CA LEU A 265 -19.87 3.88 1.69
C LEU A 265 -20.22 2.75 0.71
N ASP A 266 -19.27 2.42 -0.17
CA ASP A 266 -19.45 1.36 -1.16
C ASP A 266 -18.07 0.84 -1.62
N ARG A 267 -18.04 -0.38 -2.17
CA ARG A 267 -16.83 -1.04 -2.63
C ARG A 267 -17.09 -1.83 -3.90
N GLN A 268 -16.20 -1.67 -4.87
CA GLN A 268 -16.23 -2.44 -6.11
C GLN A 268 -14.92 -3.19 -6.36
N PHE A 269 -15.05 -4.45 -6.76
CA PHE A 269 -13.92 -5.29 -7.15
C PHE A 269 -13.85 -5.35 -8.67
N ILE A 270 -12.66 -5.12 -9.21
CA ILE A 270 -12.41 -5.28 -10.64
C ILE A 270 -11.22 -6.19 -10.88
N GLU A 271 -11.34 -7.04 -11.89
CA GLU A 271 -10.20 -7.77 -12.42
C GLU A 271 -9.75 -7.09 -13.71
N TYR A 272 -8.62 -6.42 -13.65
CA TYR A 272 -8.03 -5.79 -14.81
C TYR A 272 -7.11 -6.77 -15.53
N ARG A 273 -7.53 -7.12 -16.74
CA ARG A 273 -6.72 -7.85 -17.71
C ARG A 273 -6.55 -6.93 -18.91
N PRO A 274 -5.35 -6.36 -19.16
CA PRO A 274 -5.10 -5.62 -20.39
C PRO A 274 -5.56 -6.47 -21.58
N SER A 275 -6.27 -5.83 -22.50
CA SER A 275 -7.18 -6.47 -23.46
C SER A 275 -6.60 -7.76 -24.07
N SER A 276 -7.32 -8.84 -23.85
CA SER A 276 -7.08 -10.22 -24.33
C SER A 276 -7.08 -10.41 -25.85
N GLY A 277 -6.90 -9.33 -26.62
CA GLY A 277 -6.83 -9.32 -28.08
C GLY A 277 -5.43 -9.06 -28.65
N ILE A 278 -4.45 -8.70 -27.83
CA ILE A 278 -3.06 -8.56 -28.29
C ILE A 278 -2.44 -9.95 -28.33
N ASN A 279 -1.93 -10.37 -29.49
CA ASN A 279 -1.09 -11.57 -29.57
C ASN A 279 0.28 -11.23 -28.94
N PRO A 280 0.60 -11.72 -27.72
CA PRO A 280 1.75 -11.23 -26.96
C PRO A 280 3.03 -11.98 -27.35
N PHE A 281 3.12 -12.46 -28.58
CA PHE A 281 4.26 -13.22 -29.08
C PHE A 281 4.93 -12.48 -30.23
N ILE A 282 6.26 -12.45 -30.18
CA ILE A 282 7.13 -12.06 -31.28
C ILE A 282 7.64 -13.35 -31.92
N ASP A 283 7.40 -13.51 -33.22
CA ASP A 283 7.95 -14.60 -34.03
C ASP A 283 9.28 -14.15 -34.67
N VAL A 284 10.37 -14.84 -34.34
CA VAL A 284 11.72 -14.54 -34.87
C VAL A 284 12.20 -15.69 -35.74
N ALA A 285 12.36 -15.42 -37.03
CA ALA A 285 12.92 -16.37 -37.97
C ALA A 285 14.45 -16.43 -37.82
N LEU A 286 14.96 -17.59 -37.39
CA LEU A 286 16.39 -17.82 -37.17
C LEU A 286 16.95 -18.71 -38.27
N VAL A 287 18.03 -18.25 -38.91
CA VAL A 287 18.68 -18.95 -40.02
C VAL A 287 20.13 -19.28 -39.65
N TYR A 288 20.31 -20.32 -38.84
CA TYR A 288 21.61 -20.85 -38.42
C TYR A 288 21.77 -22.31 -38.86
N LYS A 289 23.00 -22.84 -38.84
CA LYS A 289 23.23 -24.29 -39.02
C LYS A 289 22.86 -25.03 -37.73
N SER A 290 22.22 -26.19 -37.83
CA SER A 290 21.96 -27.04 -36.65
C SER A 290 23.23 -27.32 -35.85
N GLY A 291 23.14 -27.27 -34.52
CA GLY A 291 24.28 -27.36 -33.61
C GLY A 291 24.95 -26.03 -33.28
N THR A 292 24.55 -24.91 -33.90
CA THR A 292 25.08 -23.58 -33.58
C THR A 292 24.60 -23.13 -32.20
N LYS A 293 25.51 -22.67 -31.33
CA LYS A 293 25.14 -22.01 -30.06
C LYS A 293 24.68 -20.59 -30.34
N VAL A 294 23.42 -20.29 -30.03
CA VAL A 294 22.78 -18.99 -30.30
C VAL A 294 22.37 -18.34 -28.98
N GLN A 295 22.53 -17.02 -28.89
CA GLN A 295 21.96 -16.18 -27.85
C GLN A 295 20.91 -15.24 -28.45
N LEU A 296 19.77 -15.10 -27.78
CA LEU A 296 18.76 -14.09 -28.07
C LEU A 296 18.70 -13.08 -26.94
N LEU A 297 18.78 -11.79 -27.28
CA LEU A 297 18.52 -10.67 -26.39
C LEU A 297 17.23 -9.99 -26.84
N LEU A 298 16.28 -9.82 -25.91
CA LEU A 298 15.12 -8.96 -26.09
C LEU A 298 15.38 -7.65 -25.35
N ILE A 299 15.28 -6.53 -26.05
CA ILE A 299 15.64 -5.20 -25.56
C ILE A 299 14.45 -4.25 -25.77
N ASP A 300 14.21 -3.36 -24.80
CA ASP A 300 13.33 -2.19 -24.95
C ASP A 300 14.01 -1.19 -25.89
N GLU A 301 13.52 -1.05 -27.13
CA GLU A 301 14.18 -0.22 -28.16
C GLU A 301 14.30 1.25 -27.73
N ILE A 302 13.35 1.75 -26.93
CA ILE A 302 13.30 3.16 -26.54
C ILE A 302 14.29 3.44 -25.40
N ARG A 303 14.38 2.52 -24.44
CA ARG A 303 15.21 2.72 -23.23
C ARG A 303 16.58 2.07 -23.31
N ASP A 304 16.83 1.25 -24.33
CA ASP A 304 18.05 0.44 -24.51
C ASP A 304 18.36 -0.47 -23.29
N VAL A 305 17.31 -1.07 -22.72
CA VAL A 305 17.42 -1.98 -21.57
C VAL A 305 17.14 -3.41 -22.00
N ILE A 306 18.03 -4.34 -21.61
CA ILE A 306 17.80 -5.78 -21.82
C ILE A 306 16.65 -6.23 -20.93
N LEU A 307 15.58 -6.70 -21.56
CA LEU A 307 14.38 -7.24 -20.91
C LEU A 307 14.53 -8.74 -20.63
N LYS A 308 15.11 -9.48 -21.57
CA LYS A 308 15.29 -10.94 -21.46
C LYS A 308 16.49 -11.41 -22.26
N GLN A 309 17.20 -12.42 -21.73
CA GLN A 309 18.31 -13.08 -22.41
C GLN A 309 18.11 -14.61 -22.35
N THR A 310 18.23 -15.27 -23.50
CA THR A 310 18.12 -16.73 -23.62
C THR A 310 19.29 -17.27 -24.45
N SER A 311 19.79 -18.46 -24.16
CA SER A 311 20.82 -19.12 -24.97
C SER A 311 20.53 -20.60 -25.14
N PHE A 312 20.77 -21.13 -26.34
CA PHE A 312 20.45 -22.52 -26.69
C PHE A 312 21.31 -23.03 -27.85
N VAL A 313 21.28 -24.34 -28.09
CA VAL A 313 21.84 -24.96 -29.29
C VAL A 313 20.74 -25.04 -30.34
N TYR A 314 20.93 -24.37 -31.46
CA TYR A 314 19.94 -24.26 -32.53
C TYR A 314 19.72 -25.60 -33.23
N GLU A 315 18.47 -26.03 -33.32
CA GLU A 315 18.03 -27.18 -34.10
C GLU A 315 17.00 -26.73 -35.15
N ALA A 316 17.32 -26.79 -36.44
CA ALA A 316 16.50 -26.20 -37.51
C ALA A 316 15.02 -26.63 -37.50
N LYS A 317 14.72 -27.89 -37.11
CA LYS A 317 13.34 -28.40 -37.06
C LYS A 317 12.49 -27.79 -35.93
N ARG A 318 13.13 -27.39 -34.83
CA ARG A 318 12.47 -26.88 -33.62
C ARG A 318 12.57 -25.36 -33.53
N ASP A 319 13.73 -24.82 -33.89
CA ASP A 319 14.15 -23.48 -33.50
C ASP A 319 14.15 -22.47 -34.64
N ALA A 320 13.79 -22.86 -35.86
CA ALA A 320 13.75 -21.95 -37.02
C ALA A 320 12.80 -20.76 -36.82
N ASN A 321 11.74 -20.91 -36.04
CA ASN A 321 10.82 -19.82 -35.68
C ASN A 321 10.67 -19.76 -34.16
N GLN A 322 11.42 -18.88 -33.51
CA GLN A 322 11.34 -18.70 -32.06
C GLN A 322 10.17 -17.80 -31.69
N LYS A 323 9.34 -18.28 -30.76
CA LYS A 323 8.24 -17.51 -30.17
C LYS A 323 8.67 -16.91 -28.85
N ILE A 324 8.78 -15.58 -28.82
CA ILE A 324 9.16 -14.84 -27.61
C ILE A 324 7.91 -14.20 -27.03
N PHE A 325 7.51 -14.63 -25.83
CA PHE A 325 6.41 -13.99 -25.10
C PHE A 325 6.85 -12.62 -24.54
N VAL A 326 6.07 -11.58 -24.85
CA VAL A 326 6.33 -10.18 -24.44
C VAL A 326 5.16 -9.54 -23.68
N GLY A 327 4.15 -10.32 -23.30
CA GLY A 327 2.94 -9.82 -22.63
C GLY A 327 3.21 -8.96 -21.41
N GLU A 328 4.13 -9.41 -20.54
CA GLU A 328 4.50 -8.64 -19.33
C GLU A 328 5.12 -7.27 -19.63
N TYR A 329 5.79 -7.12 -20.78
CA TYR A 329 6.40 -5.86 -21.20
C TYR A 329 5.39 -4.93 -21.87
N LEU A 330 4.46 -5.51 -22.65
CA LEU A 330 3.32 -4.79 -23.21
C LEU A 330 2.45 -4.19 -22.10
N ASP A 331 2.23 -4.94 -21.02
CA ASP A 331 1.49 -4.48 -19.84
C ASP A 331 2.16 -3.22 -19.24
N ARG A 332 3.50 -3.23 -19.17
CA ARG A 332 4.34 -2.10 -18.74
C ARG A 332 4.41 -0.94 -19.74
N GLY A 333 3.69 -1.02 -20.86
CA GLY A 333 3.62 0.02 -21.90
C GLY A 333 4.79 0.00 -22.89
N ILE A 334 5.61 -1.04 -22.90
CA ILE A 334 6.68 -1.20 -23.88
C ILE A 334 6.06 -1.75 -25.17
N THR A 335 6.09 -0.96 -26.24
CA THR A 335 5.47 -1.30 -27.53
C THR A 335 6.47 -1.48 -28.67
N LYS A 336 7.75 -1.19 -28.43
CA LYS A 336 8.85 -1.32 -29.39
C LYS A 336 9.95 -2.19 -28.82
N PHE A 337 10.32 -3.23 -29.56
CA PHE A 337 11.27 -4.24 -29.13
C PHE A 337 12.37 -4.43 -30.17
N LEU A 338 13.58 -4.63 -29.67
CA LEU A 338 14.72 -5.06 -30.46
C LEU A 338 15.07 -6.49 -30.05
N VAL A 339 15.12 -7.42 -31.00
CA VAL A 339 15.63 -8.77 -30.77
C VAL A 339 16.98 -8.91 -31.44
N VAL A 340 18.03 -9.18 -30.66
CA VAL A 340 19.37 -9.43 -31.19
C VAL A 340 19.67 -10.92 -31.07
N SER A 341 19.86 -11.59 -32.20
CA SER A 341 20.35 -12.96 -32.23
C SER A 341 21.86 -12.97 -32.50
N THR A 342 22.61 -13.73 -31.72
CA THR A 342 24.08 -13.80 -31.82
C THR A 342 24.54 -15.25 -31.92
N ASN A 343 25.34 -15.57 -32.93
CA ASN A 343 26.10 -16.81 -32.97
C ASN A 343 27.27 -16.71 -31.98
N LEU A 344 27.25 -17.52 -30.91
CA LEU A 344 28.24 -17.42 -29.83
C LEU A 344 29.65 -17.90 -30.23
N LYS A 345 29.81 -18.53 -31.40
CA LYS A 345 31.12 -18.95 -31.91
C LYS A 345 31.74 -17.90 -32.84
N THR A 346 30.95 -17.36 -33.77
CA THR A 346 31.44 -16.41 -34.77
C THR A 346 31.21 -14.95 -34.40
N PHE A 347 30.39 -14.70 -33.36
CA PHE A 347 29.92 -13.38 -32.95
C PHE A 347 29.11 -12.63 -34.04
N GLU A 348 28.67 -13.32 -35.09
CA GLU A 348 27.73 -12.78 -36.07
C GLU A 348 26.41 -12.43 -35.36
N LYS A 349 25.91 -11.22 -35.61
CA LYS A 349 24.67 -10.71 -35.01
C LYS A 349 23.62 -10.44 -36.09
N ARG A 350 22.36 -10.70 -35.77
CA ARG A 350 21.18 -10.26 -36.54
C ARG A 350 20.21 -9.55 -35.64
N VAL A 351 19.58 -8.49 -36.15
CA VAL A 351 18.84 -7.52 -35.33
C VAL A 351 17.45 -7.33 -35.91
N TYR A 352 16.44 -7.79 -35.19
CA TYR A 352 15.06 -7.72 -35.61
C TYR A 352 14.32 -6.63 -34.82
N LYS A 353 13.64 -5.72 -35.52
CA LYS A 353 12.85 -4.65 -34.89
C LYS A 353 11.37 -4.96 -34.95
N PHE A 354 10.71 -4.97 -33.80
CA PHE A 354 9.28 -5.23 -33.69
C PHE A 354 8.54 -4.06 -33.04
N MET A 355 7.34 -3.79 -33.55
CA MET A 355 6.44 -2.77 -33.00
C MET A 355 5.02 -3.33 -32.90
N LEU A 356 4.32 -2.97 -31.82
CA LEU A 356 2.89 -3.22 -31.71
C LEU A 356 2.15 -2.29 -32.68
N SER A 357 1.48 -2.86 -33.68
CA SER A 357 0.69 -2.12 -34.65
C SER A 357 -0.74 -1.84 -34.16
N ALA A 358 -1.44 -0.93 -34.86
CA ALA A 358 -2.80 -0.50 -34.51
C ALA A 358 -3.85 -1.64 -34.50
N ASP A 359 -3.59 -2.74 -35.21
CA ASP A 359 -4.40 -3.98 -35.19
C ASP A 359 -4.02 -4.92 -34.04
N ASN A 360 -3.30 -4.44 -33.03
CA ASN A 360 -2.91 -5.17 -31.82
C ASN A 360 -2.06 -6.43 -32.10
N LYS A 361 -1.22 -6.38 -33.15
CA LYS A 361 -0.27 -7.45 -33.50
C LYS A 361 1.16 -6.93 -33.41
N MET A 362 2.08 -7.78 -33.00
CA MET A 362 3.51 -7.50 -33.14
C MET A 362 3.90 -7.67 -34.61
N LYS A 363 4.43 -6.60 -35.23
CA LYS A 363 4.91 -6.64 -36.61
C LYS A 363 6.41 -6.40 -36.67
N LEU A 364 7.09 -7.20 -37.48
CA LEU A 364 8.48 -6.96 -37.87
C LEU A 364 8.52 -5.72 -38.76
N VAL A 365 9.35 -4.75 -38.40
CA VAL A 365 9.50 -3.47 -39.11
C VAL A 365 10.80 -3.46 -39.92
N VAL A 366 11.85 -4.11 -39.41
CA VAL A 366 13.18 -4.21 -40.05
C VAL A 366 13.82 -5.55 -39.66
N GLU A 367 14.45 -6.21 -40.62
CA GLU A 367 15.32 -7.39 -40.45
C GLU A 367 16.81 -7.02 -40.57
#